data_AF-A0AAW0NYX3-F1
#
_entry.id   AF-A0AAW0NYX3-F1
#
_cell.length_a   1.000
_cell.length_b   1.000
_cell.length_c   1.000
_cell.angle_alpha   90.00
_cell.angle_beta   90.00
_cell.angle_gamma   90.00
#
_symmetry.space_group_name_H-M   'P 1'
#
loop_
_entity.id
_entity.type
_entity.pdbx_description
1 polymer ?
#
loop_
_entity_poly.entity_id
_entity_poly.type
_entity_poly.pdbx_seq_one_letter_code
_entity_poly.pdbx_strand_id
1 'polypeptide(L)'
;MEREPLVLSTLMWSWLEQLKEPVISSDDVKALSESNVNSQEALEALQKGQRLTLLCILECAANLLPLPEDVETRFLTQTIKVFTLVDPVSETNKGFYSTLKSILTSILHDVCNKSTKDKEDS
;
A
#
# COMPACT_ATOMS: atom_id res chain seq x y z
N MET A 1 12.08 -12.93 21.15
CA MET A 1 11.23 -12.12 20.27
C MET A 1 12.04 -10.90 19.90
N GLU A 2 12.23 -10.66 18.61
CA GLU A 2 12.97 -9.48 18.12
C GLU A 2 12.22 -8.19 18.49
N ARG A 3 12.96 -7.12 18.82
CA ARG A 3 12.41 -5.84 19.31
C ARG A 3 12.99 -4.63 18.60
N GLU A 4 14.05 -4.80 17.82
CA GLU A 4 14.69 -3.71 17.09
C GLU A 4 13.85 -3.35 15.84
N PRO A 5 13.34 -2.10 15.74
CA PRO A 5 12.41 -1.72 14.66
C PRO A 5 12.99 -1.87 13.25
N LEU A 6 14.29 -1.63 13.07
CA LEU A 6 14.93 -1.79 11.76
C LEU A 6 14.99 -3.26 11.37
N VAL A 7 15.40 -4.16 12.27
CA VAL A 7 15.37 -5.60 12.00
C VAL A 7 13.94 -6.08 11.72
N LEU A 8 12.95 -5.68 12.53
CA LEU A 8 11.55 -6.11 12.32
C LEU A 8 10.99 -5.64 10.98
N SER A 9 11.17 -4.36 10.63
CA SER A 9 10.72 -3.83 9.35
C SER A 9 11.47 -4.46 8.18
N THR A 10 12.78 -4.68 8.32
CA THR A 10 13.59 -5.34 7.29
C THR A 10 13.14 -6.78 7.07
N LEU A 11 12.83 -7.54 8.12
CA LEU A 11 12.32 -8.90 8.00
C LEU A 11 10.94 -8.94 7.34
N MET A 12 10.05 -8.01 7.70
CA MET A 12 8.73 -7.88 7.06
C MET A 12 8.87 -7.61 5.56
N TRP A 13 9.70 -6.63 5.18
CA TRP A 13 9.94 -6.31 3.77
C TRP A 13 10.60 -7.47 3.02
N SER A 14 11.61 -8.11 3.63
CA SER A 14 12.31 -9.27 3.04
C SER A 14 11.34 -10.43 2.80
N TRP A 15 10.39 -10.65 3.71
CA TRP A 15 9.37 -11.69 3.55
C TRP A 15 8.41 -11.37 2.40
N LEU A 16 7.90 -10.13 2.34
CA LEU A 16 7.00 -9.70 1.27
C LEU A 16 7.69 -9.77 -0.12
N GLU A 17 8.96 -9.38 -0.21
CA GLU A 17 9.75 -9.41 -1.45
C GLU A 17 10.02 -10.83 -1.99
N GLN A 18 9.98 -11.84 -1.12
CA GLN A 18 10.26 -13.24 -1.46
C GLN A 18 9.00 -14.05 -1.80
N LEU A 19 7.82 -13.41 -1.82
CA LEU A 19 6.59 -14.09 -2.20
C LEU A 19 6.67 -14.54 -3.67
N LYS A 20 6.37 -15.83 -3.90
CA LYS A 20 6.37 -16.42 -5.25
C LYS A 20 5.24 -15.85 -6.12
N GLU A 21 4.09 -15.60 -5.52
CA GLU A 21 2.92 -15.04 -6.17
C GLU A 21 2.67 -13.63 -5.62
N PRO A 22 2.25 -12.66 -6.46
CA PRO A 22 1.95 -11.33 -5.98
C PRO A 22 0.73 -11.37 -5.04
N VAL A 23 0.74 -10.52 -4.02
CA VAL A 23 -0.42 -10.37 -3.13
C VAL A 23 -1.62 -9.85 -3.90
N ILE A 24 -1.40 -8.96 -4.88
CA ILE A 24 -2.41 -8.36 -5.75
C ILE A 24 -2.08 -8.78 -7.18
N SER A 25 -2.98 -9.55 -7.81
CA SER A 25 -2.78 -10.05 -9.16
C SER A 25 -2.90 -8.95 -10.22
N SER A 26 -2.48 -9.23 -11.45
CA SER A 26 -2.70 -8.32 -12.59
C SER A 26 -4.18 -8.07 -12.87
N ASP A 27 -5.06 -9.02 -12.55
CA ASP A 27 -6.50 -8.89 -12.75
C ASP A 27 -7.12 -7.99 -11.67
N ASP A 28 -6.70 -8.16 -10.42
CA ASP A 28 -7.07 -7.28 -9.31
C ASP A 28 -6.65 -5.84 -9.58
N VAL A 29 -5.42 -5.69 -10.10
CA VAL A 29 -4.85 -4.44 -10.59
C VAL A 29 -5.74 -3.80 -11.67
N LYS A 30 -6.18 -4.58 -12.64
CA LYS A 30 -7.04 -4.08 -13.72
C LYS A 30 -8.38 -3.61 -13.16
N ALA A 31 -8.99 -4.39 -12.27
CA ALA A 31 -10.22 -4.03 -11.59
C ALA A 31 -10.08 -2.73 -10.77
N LEU A 32 -8.96 -2.56 -10.05
CA LEU A 32 -8.63 -1.32 -9.33
C LEU A 32 -8.49 -0.11 -10.28
N SER A 33 -7.95 -0.31 -11.48
CA SER A 33 -7.75 0.76 -12.46
C SER A 33 -8.99 1.17 -13.24
N GLU A 34 -9.92 0.23 -13.46
CA GLU A 34 -11.20 0.47 -14.17
C GLU A 34 -12.28 1.03 -13.24
N SER A 35 -12.05 0.96 -11.92
CA SER A 35 -12.88 1.57 -10.89
C SER A 35 -12.82 3.10 -10.98
N ASN A 36 -13.89 3.73 -11.49
CA ASN A 36 -14.13 5.19 -11.38
C ASN A 36 -14.73 5.60 -10.02
N VAL A 37 -14.64 4.72 -9.02
CA VAL A 37 -15.19 4.93 -7.67
C VAL A 37 -14.11 5.43 -6.71
N ASN A 38 -14.52 5.86 -5.51
CA ASN A 38 -13.59 6.38 -4.51
C ASN A 38 -12.53 5.33 -4.11
N SER A 39 -11.38 5.78 -3.61
CA SER A 39 -10.23 4.90 -3.30
C SER A 39 -10.55 3.78 -2.29
N GLN A 40 -11.55 3.98 -1.42
CA GLN A 40 -12.00 2.97 -0.46
C GLN A 40 -12.88 1.90 -1.12
N GLU A 41 -13.77 2.29 -2.03
CA GLU A 41 -14.60 1.38 -2.83
C GLU A 41 -13.74 0.58 -3.82
N ALA A 42 -12.66 1.17 -4.35
CA ALA A 42 -11.70 0.45 -5.17
C ALA A 42 -11.11 -0.76 -4.40
N LEU A 43 -10.77 -0.60 -3.11
CA LEU A 43 -10.27 -1.71 -2.28
C LEU A 43 -11.29 -2.82 -2.04
N GLU A 44 -12.60 -2.55 -2.14
CA GLU A 44 -13.63 -3.58 -2.01
C GLU A 44 -13.62 -4.59 -3.18
N ALA A 45 -12.97 -4.25 -4.29
CA ALA A 45 -12.73 -5.19 -5.39
C ALA A 45 -11.69 -6.28 -5.04
N LEU A 46 -10.82 -6.03 -4.04
CA LEU A 46 -9.81 -7.00 -3.60
C LEU A 46 -10.42 -8.08 -2.71
N GLN A 47 -9.84 -9.28 -2.77
CA GLN A 47 -10.14 -10.32 -1.79
C GLN A 47 -9.80 -9.83 -0.39
N LYS A 48 -10.62 -10.21 0.59
CA LYS A 48 -10.49 -9.77 1.99
C LYS A 48 -9.05 -9.90 2.53
N GLY A 49 -8.37 -11.01 2.23
CA GLY A 49 -6.98 -11.23 2.67
C GLY A 49 -5.99 -10.23 2.07
N GLN A 50 -6.10 -9.95 0.77
CA GLN A 50 -5.25 -9.00 0.05
C GLN A 50 -5.47 -7.59 0.60
N ARG A 51 -6.74 -7.18 0.72
CA ARG A 51 -7.14 -5.89 1.27
C ARG A 51 -6.59 -5.66 2.67
N LEU A 52 -6.78 -6.62 3.57
CA LEU A 52 -6.32 -6.49 4.96
C LEU A 52 -4.80 -6.46 5.06
N THR A 53 -4.10 -7.22 4.22
CA THR A 53 -2.63 -7.20 4.19
C THR A 53 -2.11 -5.84 3.72
N LEU A 54 -2.71 -5.29 2.67
CA LEU A 54 -2.35 -3.96 2.15
C LEU A 54 -2.65 -2.86 3.19
N LEU A 55 -3.85 -2.87 3.78
CA LEU A 55 -4.24 -1.91 4.81
C LEU A 55 -3.32 -1.97 6.02
N CYS A 56 -2.92 -3.16 6.47
CA CYS A 56 -1.99 -3.30 7.60
C CYS A 56 -0.65 -2.59 7.33
N ILE A 57 -0.10 -2.70 6.11
CA ILE A 57 1.13 -2.00 5.73
C ILE A 57 0.92 -0.48 5.66
N LEU A 58 -0.20 -0.03 5.11
CA LEU A 58 -0.53 1.40 5.04
C LEU A 58 -0.80 2.00 6.42
N GLU A 59 -1.45 1.27 7.33
CA GLU A 59 -1.69 1.68 8.71
C GLU A 59 -0.37 1.87 9.47
N CYS A 60 0.62 1.00 9.26
CA CYS A 60 1.96 1.19 9.83
C CYS A 60 2.59 2.52 9.36
N ALA A 61 2.46 2.87 8.07
CA ALA A 61 2.98 4.12 7.54
C ALA A 61 2.14 5.35 7.96
N ALA A 62 0.83 5.21 8.08
CA ALA A 62 -0.06 6.29 8.52
C ALA A 62 0.30 6.79 9.92
N ASN A 63 0.73 5.89 10.81
CA ASN A 63 1.22 6.23 12.14
C ASN A 63 2.54 7.03 12.15
N LEU A 64 3.22 7.14 11.01
CA LEU A 64 4.47 7.88 10.83
C LEU A 64 4.27 9.22 10.13
N LEU A 65 3.04 9.57 9.74
CA LEU A 65 2.74 10.85 9.09
C LEU A 65 2.87 12.03 10.07
N PRO A 66 3.26 13.22 9.58
CA PRO A 66 3.59 13.54 8.19
C PRO A 66 4.98 13.04 7.78
N LEU A 67 5.10 12.51 6.56
CA LEU A 67 6.36 12.03 5.98
C LEU A 67 6.90 13.05 4.96
N PRO A 68 8.24 13.13 4.77
CA PRO A 68 8.81 13.79 3.61
C PRO A 68 8.29 13.15 2.30
N GLU A 69 8.06 13.98 1.27
CA GLU A 69 7.46 13.53 -0.01
C GLU A 69 8.26 12.41 -0.69
N ASP A 70 9.59 12.46 -0.59
CA ASP A 70 10.48 11.44 -1.14
C ASP A 70 10.36 10.12 -0.38
N VAL A 71 10.19 10.17 0.95
CA VAL A 71 10.00 9.00 1.80
C VAL A 71 8.64 8.36 1.53
N GLU A 72 7.57 9.15 1.47
CA GLU A 72 6.22 8.67 1.12
C GLU A 72 6.23 8.03 -0.28
N THR A 73 6.85 8.71 -1.26
CA THR A 73 6.97 8.17 -2.61
C THR A 73 7.73 6.86 -2.65
N ARG A 74 8.88 6.73 -1.95
CA ARG A 74 9.65 5.49 -1.92
C ARG A 74 8.89 4.36 -1.25
N PHE A 75 8.18 4.66 -0.15
CA PHE A 75 7.32 3.70 0.54
C PHE A 75 6.21 3.17 -0.37
N LEU A 76 5.47 4.06 -1.05
CA LEU A 76 4.40 3.67 -1.98
C LEU A 76 4.96 2.90 -3.17
N THR A 77 6.12 3.31 -3.70
CA THR A 77 6.80 2.60 -4.79
C THR A 77 7.15 1.17 -4.42
N GLN A 78 7.76 1.00 -3.25
CA GLN A 78 8.12 -0.30 -2.74
C GLN A 78 6.88 -1.16 -2.48
N THR A 79 5.84 -0.59 -1.86
CA THR A 79 4.58 -1.28 -1.59
C THR A 79 3.94 -1.80 -2.88
N ILE A 80 3.80 -0.94 -3.91
CA ILE A 80 3.22 -1.35 -5.20
C ILE A 80 4.05 -2.46 -5.82
N LYS A 81 5.37 -2.26 -5.91
CA LYS A 81 6.28 -3.24 -6.51
C LYS A 81 6.15 -4.61 -5.85
N VAL A 82 6.17 -4.67 -4.52
CA VAL A 82 6.18 -5.93 -3.80
C VAL A 82 4.81 -6.60 -3.80
N PHE A 83 3.72 -5.84 -3.70
CA PHE A 83 2.38 -6.40 -3.70
C PHE A 83 1.95 -6.89 -5.08
N THR A 84 2.45 -6.30 -6.15
CA THR A 84 2.02 -6.63 -7.54
C THR A 84 3.07 -7.39 -8.34
N LEU A 85 4.32 -7.41 -7.87
CA LEU A 85 5.51 -7.87 -8.61
C LEU A 85 5.72 -7.16 -9.96
N VAL A 86 5.10 -5.99 -10.16
CA VAL A 86 5.26 -5.18 -11.37
C VAL A 86 6.47 -4.27 -11.24
N ASP A 87 7.30 -4.24 -12.29
CA ASP A 87 8.43 -3.30 -12.36
C ASP A 87 7.93 -1.87 -12.60
N PRO A 88 8.16 -0.93 -11.66
CA PRO A 88 7.77 0.47 -11.82
C PRO A 88 8.54 1.21 -12.94
N VAL A 89 9.66 0.66 -13.42
CA VAL A 89 10.48 1.29 -14.48
C VAL A 89 9.98 0.90 -15.89
N SER A 90 9.08 -0.08 -16.00
CA SER A 90 8.54 -0.49 -17.30
C SER A 90 7.63 0.59 -17.90
N GLU A 91 7.97 1.07 -19.10
CA GLU A 91 7.16 2.05 -19.86
C GLU A 91 5.73 1.55 -20.11
N THR A 92 5.53 0.24 -20.25
CA THR A 92 4.19 -0.35 -20.45
C THR A 92 3.29 -0.19 -19.22
N ASN A 93 3.87 0.02 -18.04
CA ASN A 93 3.19 -0.03 -16.75
C ASN A 93 3.13 1.33 -16.06
N LYS A 94 3.58 2.42 -16.71
CA LYS A 94 3.59 3.77 -16.12
C LYS A 94 2.21 4.27 -15.71
N GLY A 95 1.23 4.18 -16.62
CA GLY A 95 -0.15 4.61 -16.33
C GLY A 95 -0.77 3.78 -15.20
N PHE A 96 -0.50 2.48 -15.21
CA PHE A 96 -0.89 1.57 -14.14
C PHE A 96 -0.31 1.98 -12.77
N TYR A 97 1.00 2.19 -12.72
CA TYR A 97 1.71 2.56 -11.51
C TYR A 97 1.21 3.90 -10.95
N SER A 98 0.95 4.89 -11.82
CA SER A 98 0.39 6.17 -11.39
C SER A 98 -0.98 6.05 -10.74
N THR A 99 -1.86 5.19 -11.28
CA THR A 99 -3.20 4.97 -10.72
C THR A 99 -3.12 4.32 -9.34
N LEU A 100 -2.34 3.25 -9.19
CA LEU A 100 -2.16 2.62 -7.88
C LEU A 100 -1.53 3.59 -6.88
N LYS A 101 -0.50 4.35 -7.29
CA LYS A 101 0.12 5.33 -6.40
C LYS A 101 -0.91 6.33 -5.90
N SER A 102 -1.78 6.84 -6.78
CA SER A 102 -2.86 7.76 -6.39
C SER A 102 -3.84 7.12 -5.40
N ILE A 103 -4.29 5.89 -5.67
CA ILE A 103 -5.23 5.16 -4.81
C ILE A 103 -4.62 4.96 -3.41
N LEU A 104 -3.39 4.43 -3.36
CA LEU A 104 -2.70 4.16 -2.09
C LEU A 104 -2.37 5.43 -1.32
N THR A 105 -2.01 6.52 -1.98
CA THR A 105 -1.85 7.83 -1.34
C THR A 105 -3.15 8.26 -0.65
N SER A 106 -4.29 8.23 -1.36
CA SER A 106 -5.57 8.60 -0.76
C SER A 106 -5.89 7.74 0.47
N ILE A 107 -5.72 6.43 0.37
CA ILE A 107 -5.98 5.51 1.50
C ILE A 107 -5.07 5.79 2.69
N LEU A 108 -3.77 6.01 2.44
CA LEU A 108 -2.79 6.32 3.49
C LEU A 108 -3.22 7.55 4.31
N HIS A 109 -3.62 8.62 3.64
CA HIS A 109 -4.09 9.84 4.29
C HIS A 109 -5.48 9.67 4.95
N ASP A 110 -6.38 8.88 4.35
CA ASP A 110 -7.70 8.58 4.93
C ASP A 110 -7.59 7.76 6.23
N VAL A 111 -6.70 6.78 6.26
CA VAL A 111 -6.41 5.96 7.45
C VAL A 111 -5.83 6.82 8.57
N CYS A 112 -4.92 7.74 8.23
CA CYS A 112 -4.38 8.70 9.19
C CYS A 112 -5.48 9.58 9.80
N ASN A 113 -6.36 10.13 8.96
CA ASN A 113 -7.47 11.00 9.38
C ASN A 113 -8.51 10.30 10.27
N LYS A 114 -8.65 8.96 10.16
CA LYS A 114 -9.49 8.15 11.06
C LYS A 114 -8.76 7.91 12.39
N SER A 115 -7.48 7.55 12.34
CA SER A 115 -6.69 7.30 13.55
C SER A 115 -6.49 8.54 14.42
N THR A 116 -6.52 9.76 13.86
CA THR A 116 -6.47 11.00 14.65
C THR A 116 -7.79 11.28 15.36
N LYS A 117 -8.94 11.03 14.71
CA LYS A 117 -10.28 11.20 15.31
C LYS A 117 -10.52 10.24 16.48
N ASP A 118 -10.13 8.98 16.34
CA ASP A 118 -10.30 7.98 17.40
C ASP A 118 -9.44 8.28 18.66
N LYS A 119 -8.37 9.10 18.52
CA LYS A 119 -7.52 9.54 19.64
C LYS A 119 -8.02 10.83 20.30
N GLU A 120 -8.85 11.62 19.63
CA GLU A 120 -9.46 12.83 20.20
C GLU A 120 -10.75 12.52 20.99
N ASP A 121 -11.38 11.37 20.70
CA ASP A 121 -12.61 10.90 21.36
C ASP A 121 -12.37 9.90 22.54
N SER A 122 -11.12 9.68 22.97
CA SER A 122 -10.73 8.83 24.13
C SER A 122 -10.00 9.62 25.21
#